data_AF-A0A7W8E1K5-F1
#
_entry.id   AF-A0A7W8E1K5-F1
#
_cell.length_a   1.000
_cell.length_b   1.000
_cell.length_c   1.000
_cell.angle_alpha   90.00
_cell.angle_beta   90.00
_cell.angle_gamma   90.00
#
_symmetry.space_group_name_H-M   'P 1'
#
loop_
_entity.id
_entity.type
_entity.pdbx_description
1 polymer ?
#
loop_
_entity_poly.entity_id
_entity_poly.type
_entity_poly.pdbx_seq_one_letter_code
_entity_poly.pdbx_strand_id
1 'polypeptide(L)'
;MGISQQQALDCFRSDDLIGIGMEADAIRRGLHPDGIVTYVVDRSFQFGSTAEHLLDVVGSAVDGGVAAIRLTGDAPSLEDMESVLTALRARFPSLRMQALTSKDVMVMAQESGVPEDQILARLRAAGLDAIEGGRLGVSPERWLAVHAAAHRVGLHSRAELTFGGDTTAEELVEQLLALRALQEETAGFTGLSLSGYKPDSERAEFEQPTAVEYLRTLAIARMVLDNFENIESSGIDQGLKVMQMAFRFGANDGGAVPPTNSDRAGFTEADLRRVIRDAGFAPVERDALYQTFYLNN
;
A
#
# COMPACT_ATOMS: atom_id res chain seq x y z
N MET A 1 -14.13 5.52 -16.74
CA MET A 1 -14.14 6.92 -16.31
C MET A 1 -14.76 6.95 -14.93
N GLY A 2 -13.92 7.15 -13.91
CA GLY A 2 -14.32 7.18 -12.52
C GLY A 2 -15.28 8.32 -12.22
N ILE A 3 -16.02 8.18 -11.12
CA ILE A 3 -17.09 9.10 -10.74
C ILE A 3 -16.53 10.49 -10.38
N SER A 4 -17.37 11.52 -10.54
CA SER A 4 -17.07 12.90 -10.16
C SER A 4 -17.11 13.12 -8.65
N GLN A 5 -16.56 14.26 -8.19
CA GLN A 5 -16.63 14.68 -6.79
C GLN A 5 -18.05 14.66 -6.23
N GLN A 6 -19.01 15.24 -6.97
CA GLN A 6 -20.41 15.29 -6.52
C GLN A 6 -21.02 13.89 -6.39
N GLN A 7 -20.77 13.01 -7.37
CA GLN A 7 -21.27 11.63 -7.32
C GLN A 7 -20.67 10.86 -6.13
N ALA A 8 -19.38 11.05 -5.84
CA ALA A 8 -18.75 10.42 -4.67
C ALA A 8 -19.37 10.91 -3.35
N LEU A 9 -19.64 12.21 -3.22
CA LEU A 9 -20.32 12.78 -2.06
C LEU A 9 -21.77 12.30 -1.93
N ASP A 10 -22.47 12.14 -3.05
CA ASP A 10 -23.82 11.57 -3.07
C ASP A 10 -23.81 10.11 -2.58
N CYS A 11 -22.78 9.32 -2.95
CA CYS A 11 -22.59 7.97 -2.42
C CYS A 11 -22.35 7.96 -0.91
N PHE A 12 -21.60 8.93 -0.36
CA PHE A 12 -21.41 9.04 1.10
C PHE A 12 -22.73 9.34 1.85
N ARG A 13 -23.67 10.02 1.20
CA ARG A 13 -24.99 10.38 1.76
C ARG A 13 -26.07 9.34 1.48
N SER A 14 -25.76 8.29 0.72
CA SER A 14 -26.70 7.26 0.32
C SER A 14 -26.78 6.12 1.33
N ASP A 15 -27.99 5.63 1.54
CA ASP A 15 -28.28 4.41 2.31
C ASP A 15 -28.12 3.12 1.49
N ASP A 16 -27.97 3.23 0.16
CA ASP A 16 -27.81 2.07 -0.74
C ASP A 16 -26.37 1.57 -0.79
N LEU A 17 -25.92 0.99 0.33
CA LEU A 17 -24.60 0.39 0.44
C LEU A 17 -24.37 -0.73 -0.58
N ILE A 18 -25.40 -1.53 -0.87
CA ILE A 18 -25.28 -2.68 -1.77
C ILE A 18 -25.11 -2.21 -3.21
N GLY A 19 -25.90 -1.25 -3.68
CA GLY A 19 -25.74 -0.65 -5.01
C GLY A 19 -24.35 -0.05 -5.18
N ILE A 20 -23.87 0.72 -4.19
CA ILE A 20 -22.51 1.28 -4.18
C ILE A 20 -21.45 0.18 -4.30
N GLY A 21 -21.57 -0.89 -3.52
CA GLY A 21 -20.66 -2.04 -3.57
C GLY A 21 -20.67 -2.74 -4.93
N MET A 22 -21.85 -2.94 -5.53
CA MET A 22 -22.00 -3.57 -6.83
C MET A 22 -21.36 -2.76 -7.97
N GLU A 23 -21.49 -1.44 -7.96
CA GLU A 23 -20.82 -0.56 -8.93
C GLU A 23 -19.30 -0.61 -8.78
N ALA A 24 -18.79 -0.59 -7.53
CA ALA A 24 -17.37 -0.76 -7.27
C ALA A 24 -16.82 -2.12 -7.72
N ASP A 25 -17.55 -3.22 -7.48
CA ASP A 25 -17.17 -4.56 -7.96
C ASP A 25 -17.26 -4.68 -9.49
N ALA A 26 -18.15 -3.94 -10.16
CA ALA A 26 -18.19 -3.89 -11.61
C ALA A 26 -16.89 -3.29 -12.19
N ILE A 27 -16.37 -2.21 -11.60
CA ILE A 27 -15.07 -1.62 -11.97
C ILE A 27 -13.95 -2.61 -11.68
N ARG A 28 -13.93 -3.23 -10.49
CA ARG A 28 -12.94 -4.24 -10.12
C ARG A 28 -12.95 -5.43 -11.09
N ARG A 29 -14.12 -5.90 -11.54
CA ARG A 29 -14.24 -6.95 -12.57
C ARG A 29 -13.70 -6.51 -13.93
N GLY A 30 -13.85 -5.23 -14.28
CA GLY A 30 -13.27 -4.67 -15.50
C GLY A 30 -11.75 -4.72 -15.50
N LEU A 31 -11.12 -4.40 -14.37
CA LEU A 31 -9.66 -4.43 -14.19
C LEU A 31 -9.12 -5.85 -13.96
N HIS A 32 -9.84 -6.67 -13.18
CA HIS A 32 -9.43 -8.01 -12.74
C HIS A 32 -10.51 -9.07 -13.10
N PRO A 33 -10.65 -9.43 -14.38
CA PRO A 33 -11.73 -10.29 -14.87
C PRO A 33 -11.59 -11.76 -14.43
N ASP A 34 -10.37 -12.21 -14.14
CA ASP A 34 -10.06 -13.62 -13.83
C ASP A 34 -10.51 -14.06 -12.42
N GLY A 35 -11.10 -13.15 -11.64
CA GLY A 35 -11.55 -13.46 -10.28
C GLY A 35 -10.40 -13.76 -9.33
N ILE A 36 -9.22 -13.17 -9.58
CA ILE A 36 -8.06 -13.27 -8.72
C ILE A 36 -8.14 -12.21 -7.61
N VAL A 37 -7.78 -12.62 -6.39
CA VAL A 37 -7.45 -11.71 -5.31
C VAL A 37 -6.02 -12.01 -4.88
N THR A 38 -5.18 -10.98 -4.88
CA THR A 38 -3.77 -11.11 -4.55
C THR A 38 -3.53 -10.94 -3.04
N TYR A 39 -2.41 -11.45 -2.54
CA TYR A 39 -1.93 -11.18 -1.18
C TYR A 39 -0.41 -11.32 -1.13
N VAL A 40 0.24 -10.79 -0.10
CA VAL A 40 1.71 -10.92 0.05
C VAL A 40 2.05 -11.49 1.42
N VAL A 41 2.99 -12.43 1.49
CA VAL A 41 3.58 -12.82 2.77
C VAL A 41 4.62 -11.78 3.15
N ASP A 42 4.51 -11.19 4.34
CA ASP A 42 5.38 -10.12 4.79
C ASP A 42 6.85 -10.58 4.87
N ARG A 43 7.70 -9.89 4.11
CA ARG A 43 9.16 -10.07 4.03
C ARG A 43 9.86 -8.76 4.38
N SER A 44 9.57 -8.26 5.58
CA SER A 44 10.17 -7.06 6.11
C SER A 44 11.46 -7.37 6.87
N PHE A 45 12.53 -6.65 6.55
CA PHE A 45 13.83 -6.72 7.21
C PHE A 45 14.15 -5.36 7.81
N GLN A 46 14.68 -5.36 9.03
CA GLN A 46 15.14 -4.12 9.64
C GLN A 46 16.54 -3.79 9.15
N PHE A 47 16.87 -2.51 8.99
CA PHE A 47 18.22 -2.07 8.60
C PHE A 47 19.34 -2.65 9.51
N GLY A 48 19.00 -3.02 10.76
CA GLY A 48 19.88 -3.77 11.65
C GLY A 48 21.08 -2.95 12.16
N SER A 49 22.00 -3.59 12.89
CA SER A 49 23.19 -2.94 13.44
C SER A 49 24.40 -2.95 12.50
N THR A 50 24.47 -3.87 11.53
CA THR A 50 25.53 -3.94 10.51
C THR A 50 25.00 -4.39 9.15
N ALA A 51 25.61 -3.89 8.07
CA ALA A 51 25.24 -4.24 6.69
C ALA A 51 25.44 -5.74 6.36
N GLU A 52 26.47 -6.38 6.93
CA GLU A 52 26.74 -7.81 6.72
C GLU A 52 25.60 -8.68 7.24
N HIS A 53 25.09 -8.37 8.43
CA HIS A 53 23.98 -9.13 9.01
C HIS A 53 22.72 -9.03 8.13
N LEU A 54 22.40 -7.84 7.64
CA LEU A 54 21.28 -7.63 6.72
C LEU A 54 21.44 -8.46 5.44
N LEU A 55 22.62 -8.45 4.82
CA LEU A 55 22.89 -9.23 3.60
C LEU A 55 22.69 -10.73 3.79
N ASP A 56 23.06 -11.28 4.95
CA ASP A 56 22.93 -12.72 5.22
C ASP A 56 21.47 -13.13 5.49
N VAL A 57 20.73 -12.30 6.23
CA VAL A 57 19.31 -12.53 6.50
C VAL A 57 18.49 -12.39 5.21
N VAL A 58 18.78 -11.39 4.38
CA VAL A 58 18.16 -11.24 3.05
C VAL A 58 18.56 -12.39 2.13
N GLY A 59 19.82 -12.83 2.16
CA GLY A 59 20.29 -13.96 1.36
C GLY A 59 19.52 -15.24 1.63
N SER A 60 19.27 -15.55 2.91
CA SER A 60 18.46 -16.70 3.31
C SER A 60 17.03 -16.63 2.75
N ALA A 61 16.45 -15.43 2.66
CA ALA A 61 15.12 -15.22 2.07
C ALA A 61 15.13 -15.37 0.54
N VAL A 62 16.15 -14.84 -0.13
CA VAL A 62 16.33 -14.97 -1.60
C VAL A 62 16.54 -16.44 -1.98
N ASP A 63 17.33 -17.20 -1.21
CA ASP A 63 17.51 -18.65 -1.41
C ASP A 63 16.19 -19.42 -1.24
N GLY A 64 15.27 -18.88 -0.43
CA GLY A 64 13.89 -19.35 -0.28
C GLY A 64 12.92 -18.91 -1.40
N GLY A 65 13.40 -18.21 -2.43
CA GLY A 65 12.61 -17.77 -3.58
C GLY A 65 11.97 -16.38 -3.47
N VAL A 66 12.34 -15.58 -2.45
CA VAL A 66 11.80 -14.22 -2.29
C VAL A 66 12.37 -13.28 -3.37
N ALA A 67 11.48 -12.70 -4.19
CA ALA A 67 11.86 -11.77 -5.26
C ALA A 67 11.74 -10.28 -4.89
N ALA A 68 11.11 -9.94 -3.77
CA ALA A 68 11.01 -8.56 -3.27
C ALA A 68 11.03 -8.51 -1.74
N ILE A 69 11.64 -7.47 -1.19
CA ILE A 69 11.71 -7.22 0.25
C ILE A 69 11.30 -5.80 0.60
N ARG A 70 10.90 -5.61 1.87
CA ARG A 70 10.72 -4.29 2.48
C ARG A 70 11.80 -4.05 3.52
N LEU A 71 12.47 -2.91 3.46
CA LEU A 71 13.42 -2.47 4.50
C LEU A 71 12.73 -1.48 5.44
N THR A 72 12.73 -1.79 6.73
CA THR A 72 12.00 -1.06 7.77
C THR A 72 12.91 -0.66 8.94
N GLY A 73 12.39 0.14 9.86
CA GLY A 73 13.14 0.69 10.99
C GLY A 73 13.48 2.16 10.78
N ASP A 74 14.32 2.71 11.67
CA ASP A 74 14.78 4.09 11.54
C ASP A 74 15.58 4.25 10.25
N ALA A 75 15.19 5.25 9.45
CA ALA A 75 15.87 5.52 8.18
C ALA A 75 17.33 5.91 8.45
N PRO A 76 18.31 5.24 7.81
CA PRO A 76 19.71 5.59 7.97
C PRO A 76 20.04 6.91 7.25
N SER A 77 21.27 7.39 7.36
CA SER A 77 21.73 8.52 6.54
C SER A 77 21.62 8.19 5.04
N LEU A 78 21.62 9.22 4.17
CA LEU A 78 21.57 9.02 2.72
C LEU A 78 22.74 8.16 2.23
N GLU A 79 23.96 8.44 2.70
CA GLU A 79 25.17 7.71 2.32
C GLU A 79 25.13 6.25 2.79
N ASP A 80 24.64 5.99 4.00
CA ASP A 80 24.49 4.64 4.53
C ASP A 80 23.40 3.87 3.75
N MET A 81 22.31 4.54 3.40
CA MET A 81 21.23 3.96 2.58
C MET A 81 21.75 3.55 1.19
N GLU A 82 22.50 4.43 0.52
CA GLU A 82 23.13 4.12 -0.76
C GLU A 82 24.08 2.93 -0.67
N SER A 83 24.89 2.88 0.40
CA SER A 83 25.82 1.77 0.65
C SER A 83 25.08 0.44 0.82
N VAL A 84 24.02 0.41 1.63
CA VAL A 84 23.20 -0.79 1.87
C VAL A 84 22.51 -1.24 0.59
N LEU A 85 21.85 -0.34 -0.13
CA LEU A 85 21.16 -0.65 -1.38
C LEU A 85 22.13 -1.18 -2.44
N THR A 86 23.29 -0.53 -2.59
CA THR A 86 24.31 -0.95 -3.56
C THR A 86 24.84 -2.34 -3.25
N ALA A 87 25.11 -2.63 -1.96
CA ALA A 87 25.57 -3.95 -1.54
C ALA A 87 24.53 -5.04 -1.78
N LEU A 88 23.25 -4.76 -1.46
CA LEU A 88 22.13 -5.67 -1.73
C LEU A 88 21.96 -5.92 -3.23
N ARG A 89 21.99 -4.86 -4.05
CA ARG A 89 21.86 -4.97 -5.52
C ARG A 89 23.02 -5.75 -6.14
N ALA A 90 24.24 -5.56 -5.63
CA ALA A 90 25.41 -6.31 -6.10
C ALA A 90 25.32 -7.81 -5.78
N ARG A 91 24.83 -8.17 -4.59
CA ARG A 91 24.68 -9.57 -4.16
C ARG A 91 23.43 -10.23 -4.75
N PHE A 92 22.34 -9.49 -4.92
CA PHE A 92 21.04 -9.98 -5.37
C PHE A 92 20.48 -9.11 -6.53
N PRO A 93 21.00 -9.23 -7.76
CA PRO A 93 20.67 -8.32 -8.87
C PRO A 93 19.19 -8.25 -9.23
N SER A 94 18.45 -9.33 -9.04
CA SER A 94 17.02 -9.43 -9.37
C SER A 94 16.10 -9.09 -8.20
N LEU A 95 16.64 -8.88 -6.99
CA LEU A 95 15.82 -8.62 -5.80
C LEU A 95 15.24 -7.22 -5.87
N ARG A 96 13.93 -7.10 -5.71
CA ARG A 96 13.27 -5.79 -5.64
C ARG A 96 13.29 -5.25 -4.24
N MET A 97 13.55 -3.96 -4.10
CA MET A 97 13.70 -3.32 -2.80
C MET A 97 12.72 -2.16 -2.64
N GLN A 98 11.85 -2.28 -1.64
CA GLN A 98 11.02 -1.19 -1.15
C GLN A 98 11.56 -0.71 0.20
N ALA A 99 11.65 0.59 0.40
CA ALA A 99 12.09 1.19 1.66
C ALA A 99 11.69 2.66 1.72
N LEU A 100 11.71 3.22 2.94
CA LEU A 100 11.51 4.65 3.23
C LEU A 100 10.10 5.15 2.90
N THR A 101 9.52 5.90 3.82
CA THR A 101 8.32 6.69 3.56
C THR A 101 8.68 8.04 2.94
N SER A 102 7.69 8.74 2.41
CA SER A 102 7.87 10.13 1.98
C SER A 102 8.40 11.05 3.10
N LYS A 103 8.04 10.78 4.37
CA LYS A 103 8.56 11.50 5.53
C LYS A 103 10.06 11.27 5.71
N ASP A 104 10.53 10.03 5.55
CA ASP A 104 11.96 9.71 5.69
C ASP A 104 12.78 10.44 4.63
N VAL A 105 12.27 10.53 3.39
CA VAL A 105 12.90 11.30 2.30
C VAL A 105 12.96 12.79 2.65
N MET A 106 11.90 13.36 3.23
CA MET A 106 11.90 14.76 3.67
C MET A 106 12.92 15.02 4.78
N VAL A 107 13.02 14.11 5.75
CA VAL A 107 14.02 14.19 6.84
C VAL A 107 15.43 14.10 6.27
N MET A 108 15.70 13.13 5.39
CA MET A 108 16.98 13.01 4.70
C MET A 108 17.34 14.28 3.93
N ALA A 109 16.37 14.91 3.26
CA ALA A 109 16.58 16.18 2.55
C ALA A 109 16.97 17.31 3.49
N GLN A 110 16.30 17.39 4.65
CA GLN A 110 16.60 18.40 5.67
C GLN A 110 18.00 18.20 6.28
N GLU A 111 18.37 16.96 6.59
CA GLU A 111 19.64 16.65 7.26
C GLU A 111 20.85 16.76 6.33
N SER A 112 20.72 16.27 5.09
CA SER A 112 21.81 16.29 4.11
C SER A 112 21.92 17.63 3.35
N GLY A 113 20.87 18.45 3.34
CA GLY A 113 20.77 19.64 2.49
C GLY A 113 20.58 19.33 1.00
N VAL A 114 20.36 18.06 0.64
CA VAL A 114 20.15 17.62 -0.75
C VAL A 114 18.65 17.66 -1.09
N PRO A 115 18.25 18.22 -2.24
CA PRO A 115 16.85 18.20 -2.67
C PRO A 115 16.28 16.78 -2.83
N GLU A 116 14.99 16.61 -2.53
CA GLU A 116 14.31 15.30 -2.51
C GLU A 116 14.38 14.56 -3.85
N ASP A 117 14.29 15.27 -4.97
CA ASP A 117 14.39 14.67 -6.31
C ASP A 117 15.79 14.10 -6.58
N GLN A 118 16.84 14.76 -6.10
CA GLN A 118 18.22 14.27 -6.17
C GLN A 118 18.45 13.09 -5.22
N ILE A 119 17.87 13.13 -4.02
CA ILE A 119 17.89 12.00 -3.08
C ILE A 119 17.25 10.77 -3.72
N LEU A 120 16.03 10.91 -4.24
CA LEU A 120 15.30 9.81 -4.88
C LEU A 120 16.05 9.28 -6.10
N ALA A 121 16.67 10.14 -6.92
CA ALA A 121 17.51 9.73 -8.04
C ALA A 121 18.75 8.92 -7.59
N ARG A 122 19.42 9.37 -6.52
CA ARG A 122 20.56 8.67 -5.90
C ARG A 122 20.16 7.29 -5.38
N LEU A 123 19.08 7.22 -4.62
CA LEU A 123 18.55 5.97 -4.09
C LEU A 123 18.11 5.01 -5.19
N ARG A 124 17.47 5.51 -6.26
CA ARG A 124 17.16 4.71 -7.44
C ARG A 124 18.42 4.14 -8.09
N ALA A 125 19.45 4.96 -8.27
CA ALA A 125 20.72 4.52 -8.85
C ALA A 125 21.44 3.48 -7.97
N ALA A 126 21.31 3.58 -6.64
CA ALA A 126 21.83 2.60 -5.69
C ALA A 126 21.02 1.28 -5.69
N GLY A 127 19.82 1.28 -6.29
CA GLY A 127 19.04 0.07 -6.52
C GLY A 127 17.67 0.06 -5.84
N LEU A 128 17.19 1.15 -5.25
CA LEU A 128 15.81 1.21 -4.75
C LEU A 128 14.81 1.06 -5.91
N ASP A 129 13.73 0.33 -5.69
CA ASP A 129 12.66 0.13 -6.69
C ASP A 129 11.36 0.85 -6.32
N ALA A 130 11.09 1.01 -5.04
CA ALA A 130 9.91 1.71 -4.56
C ALA A 130 10.12 2.40 -3.21
N ILE A 131 9.38 3.48 -2.99
CA ILE A 131 9.17 4.02 -1.65
C ILE A 131 7.85 3.50 -1.07
N GLU A 132 7.75 3.49 0.25
CA GLU A 132 6.50 3.26 0.97
C GLU A 132 5.60 4.50 0.86
N GLY A 133 4.28 4.31 1.00
CA GLY A 133 3.36 5.44 0.96
C GLY A 133 3.61 6.40 2.11
N GLY A 134 3.58 5.86 3.33
CA GLY A 134 3.38 6.70 4.50
C GLY A 134 2.01 7.38 4.46
N ARG A 135 1.49 7.77 5.63
CA ARG A 135 0.13 8.32 5.71
C ARG A 135 0.08 9.68 5.01
N LEU A 136 -0.89 9.85 4.11
CA LEU A 136 -1.29 11.15 3.57
C LEU A 136 -1.75 12.01 4.77
N GLY A 137 -0.82 12.78 5.34
CA GLY A 137 -0.99 13.51 6.60
C GLY A 137 -1.49 14.93 6.41
N VAL A 138 -1.16 15.80 7.36
CA VAL A 138 -1.58 17.22 7.42
C VAL A 138 -1.02 18.09 6.27
N SER A 139 -0.10 17.56 5.46
CA SER A 139 0.43 18.27 4.28
C SER A 139 0.35 17.40 3.02
N PRO A 140 -0.87 17.15 2.48
CA PRO A 140 -1.08 16.31 1.30
C PRO A 140 -0.29 16.77 0.07
N GLU A 141 -0.12 18.08 -0.12
CA GLU A 141 0.60 18.65 -1.26
C GLU A 141 2.09 18.26 -1.22
N ARG A 142 2.68 18.30 -0.03
CA ARG A 142 4.09 17.93 0.16
C ARG A 142 4.30 16.43 -0.01
N TRP A 143 3.36 15.62 0.47
CA TRP A 143 3.34 14.19 0.24
C TRP A 143 3.27 13.89 -1.27
N LEU A 144 2.29 14.46 -1.98
CA LEU A 144 2.10 14.28 -3.43
C LEU A 144 3.35 14.70 -4.21
N ALA A 145 4.02 15.79 -3.82
CA ALA A 145 5.24 16.26 -4.47
C ALA A 145 6.40 15.25 -4.36
N VAL A 146 6.58 14.59 -3.22
CA VAL A 146 7.61 13.56 -3.03
C VAL A 146 7.30 12.33 -3.88
N HIS A 147 6.05 11.87 -3.89
CA HIS A 147 5.63 10.73 -4.72
C HIS A 147 5.75 11.04 -6.21
N ALA A 148 5.39 12.24 -6.66
CA ALA A 148 5.60 12.70 -8.02
C ALA A 148 7.10 12.72 -8.38
N ALA A 149 7.97 13.17 -7.47
CA ALA A 149 9.42 13.11 -7.66
C ALA A 149 9.95 11.68 -7.78
N ALA A 150 9.44 10.77 -6.95
CA ALA A 150 9.81 9.36 -6.98
C ALA A 150 9.43 8.73 -8.33
N HIS A 151 8.20 8.97 -8.79
CA HIS A 151 7.73 8.44 -10.06
C HIS A 151 8.53 8.99 -11.26
N ARG A 152 8.91 10.27 -11.23
CA ARG A 152 9.76 10.89 -12.29
C ARG A 152 11.13 10.23 -12.43
N VAL A 153 11.70 9.70 -11.35
CA VAL A 153 12.98 8.99 -11.40
C VAL A 153 12.81 7.47 -11.63
N GLY A 154 11.57 7.01 -11.84
CA GLY A 154 11.26 5.60 -12.11
C GLY A 154 11.14 4.72 -10.88
N LEU A 155 10.95 5.30 -9.69
CA LEU A 155 10.54 4.58 -8.49
C LEU A 155 9.02 4.41 -8.49
N HIS A 156 8.56 3.28 -7.95
CA HIS A 156 7.15 3.08 -7.65
C HIS A 156 6.81 3.54 -6.24
N SER A 157 5.52 3.69 -5.96
CA SER A 157 5.06 3.89 -4.58
C SER A 157 3.66 3.31 -4.33
N ARG A 158 3.17 3.45 -3.10
CA ARG A 158 1.78 3.11 -2.71
C ARG A 158 1.11 4.36 -2.15
N ALA A 159 -0.21 4.43 -2.28
CA ALA A 159 -1.00 5.42 -1.56
C ALA A 159 -1.56 4.78 -0.29
N GLU A 160 -1.46 5.49 0.84
CA GLU A 160 -2.03 5.06 2.11
C GLU A 160 -2.87 6.20 2.68
N LEU A 161 -4.15 5.93 2.91
CA LEU A 161 -5.10 6.93 3.36
C LEU A 161 -5.82 6.46 4.61
N THR A 162 -6.00 7.38 5.56
CA THR A 162 -6.83 7.16 6.75
C THR A 162 -8.14 7.93 6.62
N PHE A 163 -9.26 7.30 6.95
CA PHE A 163 -10.58 7.93 6.99
C PHE A 163 -11.21 7.82 8.39
N GLY A 164 -12.23 8.64 8.64
CA GLY A 164 -12.80 8.83 9.98
C GLY A 164 -11.99 9.80 10.83
N GLY A 165 -12.22 9.83 12.14
CA GLY A 165 -11.64 10.87 12.98
C GLY A 165 -12.21 12.24 12.61
N ASP A 166 -11.33 13.20 12.39
CA ASP A 166 -11.67 14.56 11.94
C ASP A 166 -11.76 14.71 10.42
N THR A 167 -11.47 13.65 9.64
CA THR A 167 -11.50 13.72 8.17
C THR A 167 -12.93 13.65 7.65
N THR A 168 -13.37 14.72 6.99
CA THR A 168 -14.69 14.82 6.36
C THR A 168 -14.77 14.01 5.06
N ALA A 169 -15.99 13.72 4.59
CA ALA A 169 -16.21 13.07 3.30
C ALA A 169 -15.69 13.93 2.13
N GLU A 170 -15.85 15.24 2.24
CA GLU A 170 -15.33 16.22 1.29
C GLU A 170 -13.81 16.16 1.17
N GLU A 171 -13.08 16.23 2.30
CA GLU A 171 -11.61 16.13 2.31
C GLU A 171 -11.13 14.77 1.79
N LEU A 172 -11.81 13.68 2.16
CA LEU A 172 -11.50 12.34 1.67
C LEU A 172 -11.64 12.24 0.14
N VAL A 173 -12.72 12.78 -0.42
CA VAL A 173 -12.93 12.78 -1.88
C VAL A 173 -11.89 13.66 -2.58
N GLU A 174 -11.52 14.80 -2.02
CA GLU A 174 -10.46 15.65 -2.55
C GLU A 174 -9.10 14.93 -2.58
N GLN A 175 -8.76 14.21 -1.51
CA GLN A 175 -7.56 13.38 -1.45
C GLN A 175 -7.57 12.28 -2.52
N LEU A 176 -8.69 11.57 -2.69
CA LEU A 176 -8.83 10.55 -3.74
C LEU A 176 -8.69 11.13 -5.15
N LEU A 177 -9.27 12.31 -5.41
CA LEU A 177 -9.14 12.97 -6.71
C LEU A 177 -7.70 13.45 -6.98
N ALA A 178 -6.99 13.92 -5.95
CA ALA A 178 -5.58 14.28 -6.06
C ALA A 178 -4.70 13.05 -6.38
N LEU A 179 -4.95 11.91 -5.72
CA LEU A 179 -4.29 10.65 -6.03
C LEU A 179 -4.58 10.19 -7.47
N ARG A 180 -5.84 10.29 -7.91
CA ARG A 180 -6.25 9.98 -9.28
C ARG A 180 -5.48 10.80 -10.31
N ALA A 181 -5.40 12.12 -10.09
CA ALA A 181 -4.72 13.04 -10.99
C ALA A 181 -3.22 12.73 -11.09
N LEU A 182 -2.56 12.49 -9.95
CA LEU A 182 -1.15 12.11 -9.95
C LEU A 182 -0.91 10.76 -10.62
N GLN A 183 -1.82 9.79 -10.45
CA GLN A 183 -1.73 8.50 -11.13
C GLN A 183 -1.93 8.62 -12.63
N GLU A 184 -2.80 9.53 -13.10
CA GLU A 184 -2.96 9.82 -14.53
C GLU A 184 -1.71 10.45 -15.13
N GLU A 185 -1.02 11.32 -14.39
CA GLU A 185 0.23 11.95 -14.83
C GLU A 185 1.41 10.97 -14.85
N THR A 186 1.53 10.12 -13.83
CA THR A 186 2.79 9.40 -13.56
C THR A 186 2.70 7.88 -13.66
N ALA A 187 1.50 7.30 -13.52
CA ALA A 187 1.26 5.86 -13.45
C ALA A 187 2.17 5.11 -12.44
N GLY A 188 2.65 5.79 -11.40
CA GLY A 188 3.68 5.26 -10.50
C GLY A 188 3.15 4.56 -9.25
N PHE A 189 1.88 4.75 -8.88
CA PHE A 189 1.27 4.03 -7.76
C PHE A 189 0.98 2.58 -8.13
N THR A 190 1.39 1.68 -7.25
CA THR A 190 1.14 0.23 -7.35
C THR A 190 -0.19 -0.17 -6.72
N GLY A 191 -0.75 0.66 -5.84
CA GLY A 191 -2.06 0.47 -5.25
C GLY A 191 -2.37 1.42 -4.10
N LEU A 192 -3.59 1.30 -3.58
CA LEU A 192 -4.11 2.03 -2.42
C LEU A 192 -4.35 1.07 -1.25
N SER A 193 -4.02 1.48 -0.03
CA SER A 193 -4.56 0.92 1.20
C SER A 193 -5.38 1.96 1.98
N LEU A 194 -6.47 1.50 2.59
CA LEU A 194 -7.37 2.32 3.41
C LEU A 194 -7.38 1.80 4.84
N SER A 195 -7.19 2.71 5.79
CA SER A 195 -7.27 2.43 7.22
C SER A 195 -8.32 3.31 7.87
N GLY A 196 -9.15 2.72 8.75
CA GLY A 196 -10.01 3.52 9.62
C GLY A 196 -9.16 4.15 10.72
N TYR A 197 -9.50 5.38 11.11
CA TYR A 197 -8.92 6.05 12.26
C TYR A 197 -9.02 5.16 13.51
N LYS A 198 -7.92 5.02 14.26
CA LYS A 198 -7.87 4.30 15.53
C LYS A 198 -7.63 5.34 16.64
N PRO A 199 -8.52 5.45 17.64
CA PRO A 199 -8.37 6.45 18.69
C PRO A 199 -7.07 6.27 19.46
N ASP A 200 -6.33 7.37 19.63
CA ASP A 200 -5.13 7.45 20.46
C ASP A 200 -5.28 8.49 21.58
N SER A 201 -4.23 8.71 22.37
CA SER A 201 -4.26 9.65 23.50
C SER A 201 -4.41 11.12 23.08
N GLU A 202 -4.08 11.47 21.83
CA GLU A 202 -4.12 12.85 21.35
C GLU A 202 -5.49 13.24 20.78
N ARG A 203 -6.27 12.25 20.32
CA ARG A 203 -7.57 12.43 19.66
C ARG A 203 -8.58 11.36 20.10
N ALA A 204 -8.75 11.21 21.41
CA ALA A 204 -9.59 10.19 22.03
C ALA A 204 -11.10 10.40 21.87
N GLU A 205 -11.52 11.58 21.39
CA GLU A 205 -12.93 11.96 21.23
C GLU A 205 -13.61 11.34 20.00
N PHE A 206 -12.83 10.86 19.03
CA PHE A 206 -13.38 10.23 17.83
C PHE A 206 -13.49 8.73 18.00
N GLU A 207 -14.57 8.14 17.48
CA GLU A 207 -14.75 6.70 17.45
C GLU A 207 -14.07 6.07 16.21
N GLN A 208 -13.72 4.79 16.32
CA GLN A 208 -13.23 4.03 15.17
C GLN A 208 -14.37 3.82 14.17
N PRO A 209 -14.12 3.98 12.86
CA PRO A 209 -15.14 3.72 11.85
C PRO A 209 -15.70 2.30 11.90
N THR A 210 -17.00 2.17 11.66
CA THR A 210 -17.70 0.90 11.55
C THR A 210 -17.32 0.15 10.27
N ALA A 211 -17.63 -1.15 10.22
CA ALA A 211 -17.47 -1.95 9.00
C ALA A 211 -18.30 -1.41 7.82
N VAL A 212 -19.44 -0.79 8.09
CA VAL A 212 -20.29 -0.18 7.04
C VAL A 212 -19.60 1.05 6.44
N GLU A 213 -19.03 1.91 7.28
CA GLU A 213 -18.24 3.06 6.82
C GLU A 213 -17.01 2.63 6.04
N TYR A 214 -16.30 1.60 6.50
CA TYR A 214 -15.17 1.02 5.78
C TYR A 214 -15.56 0.52 4.37
N LEU A 215 -16.58 -0.32 4.26
CA LEU A 215 -17.02 -0.87 2.97
C LEU A 215 -17.51 0.22 2.02
N ARG A 216 -18.22 1.24 2.53
CA ARG A 216 -18.66 2.40 1.74
C ARG A 216 -17.45 3.18 1.21
N THR A 217 -16.51 3.52 2.09
CA THR A 217 -15.31 4.28 1.72
C THR A 217 -14.46 3.53 0.71
N LEU A 218 -14.27 2.22 0.89
CA LEU A 218 -13.55 1.36 -0.06
C LEU A 218 -14.20 1.34 -1.45
N ALA A 219 -15.52 1.17 -1.50
CA ALA A 219 -16.26 1.15 -2.76
C ALA A 219 -16.20 2.50 -3.48
N ILE A 220 -16.36 3.60 -2.74
CA ILE A 220 -16.21 4.95 -3.30
C ILE A 220 -14.78 5.18 -3.79
N ALA A 221 -13.75 4.75 -3.06
CA ALA A 221 -12.37 4.83 -3.51
C ALA A 221 -12.15 4.07 -4.82
N ARG A 222 -12.70 2.86 -4.98
CA ARG A 222 -12.65 2.11 -6.26
C ARG A 222 -13.35 2.84 -7.40
N MET A 223 -14.49 3.48 -7.13
CA MET A 223 -15.23 4.23 -8.15
C MET A 223 -14.55 5.54 -8.55
N VAL A 224 -13.86 6.20 -7.63
CA VAL A 224 -13.09 7.42 -7.92
C VAL A 224 -11.76 7.07 -8.61
N LEU A 225 -11.05 6.06 -8.10
CA LEU A 225 -9.73 5.62 -8.57
C LEU A 225 -9.84 4.49 -9.61
N ASP A 226 -10.54 4.75 -10.70
CA ASP A 226 -10.65 3.77 -11.81
C ASP A 226 -9.31 3.51 -12.54
N ASN A 227 -8.28 4.32 -12.25
CA ASN A 227 -6.92 4.21 -12.78
C ASN A 227 -5.90 3.63 -11.77
N PHE A 228 -6.34 3.19 -10.59
CA PHE A 228 -5.52 2.40 -9.68
C PHE A 228 -5.75 0.92 -9.93
N GLU A 229 -4.69 0.19 -10.29
CA GLU A 229 -4.80 -1.25 -10.55
C GLU A 229 -5.28 -1.99 -9.28
N ASN A 230 -4.65 -1.70 -8.14
CA ASN A 230 -4.86 -2.46 -6.91
C ASN A 230 -5.43 -1.61 -5.78
N ILE A 231 -6.48 -2.13 -5.13
CA ILE A 231 -7.01 -1.62 -3.87
C ILE A 231 -6.99 -2.74 -2.85
N GLU A 232 -6.32 -2.47 -1.74
CA GLU A 232 -6.08 -3.40 -0.65
C GLU A 232 -7.16 -3.33 0.43
N SER A 233 -7.55 -4.51 0.93
CA SER A 233 -8.30 -4.67 2.17
C SER A 233 -7.50 -5.49 3.18
N SER A 234 -7.05 -4.84 4.26
CA SER A 234 -6.23 -5.46 5.30
C SER A 234 -7.08 -6.19 6.35
N GLY A 235 -6.77 -7.47 6.55
CA GLY A 235 -7.45 -8.33 7.54
C GLY A 235 -6.99 -8.02 8.95
N ILE A 236 -5.81 -7.40 9.09
CA ILE A 236 -5.26 -6.92 10.36
C ILE A 236 -6.07 -5.73 10.87
N ASP A 237 -6.53 -4.86 9.97
CA ASP A 237 -7.26 -3.66 10.36
C ASP A 237 -8.75 -3.88 10.54
N GLN A 238 -9.38 -4.67 9.66
CA GLN A 238 -10.84 -4.79 9.59
C GLN A 238 -11.36 -6.17 10.06
N GLY A 239 -10.47 -7.14 10.22
CA GLY A 239 -10.82 -8.54 10.45
C GLY A 239 -11.28 -9.27 9.18
N LEU A 240 -11.10 -10.60 9.19
CA LEU A 240 -11.32 -11.45 8.02
C LEU A 240 -12.73 -11.42 7.45
N LYS A 241 -13.76 -11.24 8.29
CA LYS A 241 -15.17 -11.19 7.82
C LYS A 241 -15.48 -9.93 7.01
N VAL A 242 -14.94 -8.79 7.43
CA VAL A 242 -15.13 -7.52 6.72
C VAL A 242 -14.33 -7.54 5.42
N MET A 243 -13.07 -8.00 5.48
CA MET A 243 -12.24 -8.25 4.29
C MET A 243 -12.94 -9.16 3.26
N GLN A 244 -13.57 -10.25 3.72
CA GLN A 244 -14.28 -11.16 2.82
C GLN A 244 -15.34 -10.43 1.98
N MET A 245 -16.08 -9.53 2.61
CA MET A 245 -17.06 -8.67 1.92
C MET A 245 -16.38 -7.62 1.05
N ALA A 246 -15.26 -7.05 1.51
CA ALA A 246 -14.52 -6.00 0.81
C ALA A 246 -14.13 -6.37 -0.64
N PHE A 247 -13.87 -7.65 -0.92
CA PHE A 247 -13.59 -8.12 -2.29
C PHE A 247 -14.79 -7.96 -3.25
N ARG A 248 -16.01 -7.87 -2.70
CA ARG A 248 -17.26 -7.54 -3.42
C ARG A 248 -17.62 -6.06 -3.37
N PHE A 249 -16.75 -5.24 -2.77
CA PHE A 249 -16.86 -3.78 -2.66
C PHE A 249 -15.66 -3.08 -3.32
N GLY A 250 -14.99 -3.76 -4.27
CA GLY A 250 -13.98 -3.16 -5.12
C GLY A 250 -12.53 -3.46 -4.77
N ALA A 251 -12.24 -4.10 -3.63
CA ALA A 251 -10.88 -4.57 -3.33
C ALA A 251 -10.51 -5.79 -4.19
N ASN A 252 -9.24 -5.88 -4.56
CA ASN A 252 -8.67 -7.02 -5.29
C ASN A 252 -7.38 -7.54 -4.65
N ASP A 253 -6.98 -6.97 -3.50
CA ASP A 253 -5.80 -7.38 -2.76
C ASP A 253 -6.12 -7.53 -1.27
N GLY A 254 -5.68 -8.63 -0.66
CA GLY A 254 -5.86 -8.95 0.75
C GLY A 254 -4.73 -8.44 1.66
N GLY A 255 -3.77 -7.71 1.09
CA GLY A 255 -2.68 -7.10 1.85
C GLY A 255 -1.63 -8.09 2.35
N ALA A 256 -0.86 -7.61 3.31
CA ALA A 256 0.21 -8.39 3.92
C ALA A 256 -0.33 -9.36 4.97
N VAL A 257 0.11 -10.62 4.89
CA VAL A 257 -0.04 -11.60 5.97
C VAL A 257 1.31 -11.85 6.63
N PRO A 258 1.36 -12.00 7.95
CA PRO A 258 2.60 -12.36 8.59
C PRO A 258 3.08 -13.74 8.13
N PRO A 259 4.39 -14.02 8.23
CA PRO A 259 4.91 -15.37 7.99
C PRO A 259 4.23 -16.39 8.91
N THR A 260 4.15 -17.64 8.46
CA THR A 260 3.43 -18.80 9.03
C THR A 260 3.67 -19.12 10.52
N ASN A 261 4.59 -18.42 11.19
CA ASN A 261 4.98 -18.62 12.59
C ASN A 261 4.77 -17.38 13.48
N SER A 262 3.98 -16.39 13.07
CA SER A 262 3.74 -15.21 13.91
C SER A 262 2.26 -15.01 14.24
N ASP A 263 1.96 -14.95 15.54
CA ASP A 263 0.61 -14.66 16.06
C ASP A 263 0.19 -13.18 15.91
N ARG A 264 1.02 -12.36 15.23
CA ARG A 264 0.86 -10.90 15.16
C ARG A 264 -0.45 -10.43 14.52
N ALA A 265 -0.99 -11.19 13.57
CA ALA A 265 -2.23 -10.83 12.87
C ALA A 265 -3.49 -11.50 13.44
N GLY A 266 -3.35 -12.51 14.31
CA GLY A 266 -4.48 -13.32 14.77
C GLY A 266 -5.11 -14.23 13.70
N PHE A 267 -4.48 -14.38 12.53
CA PHE A 267 -4.83 -15.33 11.47
C PHE A 267 -3.62 -15.75 10.65
N THR A 268 -3.73 -16.89 9.96
CA THR A 268 -2.65 -17.45 9.13
C THR A 268 -2.84 -17.15 7.64
N GLU A 269 -1.79 -17.35 6.82
CA GLU A 269 -1.92 -17.33 5.35
C GLU A 269 -3.02 -18.30 4.86
N ALA A 270 -3.11 -19.48 5.47
CA ALA A 270 -4.13 -20.47 5.12
C ALA A 270 -5.55 -19.95 5.40
N ASP A 271 -5.75 -19.19 6.48
CA ASP A 271 -7.01 -18.53 6.77
C ASP A 271 -7.35 -17.48 5.72
N LEU A 272 -6.38 -16.63 5.31
CA LEU A 272 -6.60 -15.66 4.26
C LEU A 272 -6.97 -16.33 2.94
N ARG A 273 -6.22 -17.35 2.51
CA ARG A 273 -6.51 -18.12 1.28
C ARG A 273 -7.89 -18.77 1.34
N ARG A 274 -8.33 -19.22 2.51
CA ARG A 274 -9.69 -19.76 2.70
C ARG A 274 -10.74 -18.65 2.57
N VAL A 275 -10.55 -17.50 3.22
CA VAL A 275 -11.47 -16.36 3.15
C VAL A 275 -11.64 -15.87 1.71
N ILE A 276 -10.54 -15.77 0.95
CA ILE A 276 -10.57 -15.40 -0.47
C ILE A 276 -11.40 -16.40 -1.29
N ARG A 277 -11.17 -17.70 -1.10
CA ARG A 277 -11.94 -18.76 -1.78
C ARG A 277 -13.41 -18.76 -1.40
N ASP A 278 -13.71 -18.59 -0.12
CA ASP A 278 -15.07 -18.54 0.41
C ASP A 278 -15.84 -17.30 -0.12
N ALA A 279 -15.13 -16.21 -0.46
CA ALA A 279 -15.70 -15.05 -1.18
C ALA A 279 -15.93 -15.30 -2.68
N GLY A 280 -15.46 -16.43 -3.21
CA GLY A 280 -15.60 -16.84 -4.61
C GLY A 280 -14.47 -16.37 -5.52
N PHE A 281 -13.26 -16.16 -4.99
CA PHE A 281 -12.07 -15.71 -5.73
C PHE A 281 -10.93 -16.73 -5.64
N ALA A 282 -9.99 -16.64 -6.58
CA ALA A 282 -8.75 -17.42 -6.56
C ALA A 282 -7.64 -16.63 -5.82
N PRO A 283 -7.08 -17.16 -4.71
CA PRO A 283 -5.98 -16.50 -4.01
C PRO A 283 -4.66 -16.70 -4.77
N VAL A 284 -3.94 -15.60 -5.01
CA VAL A 284 -2.61 -15.62 -5.64
C VAL A 284 -1.63 -14.84 -4.78
N GLU A 285 -0.53 -15.47 -4.37
CA GLU A 285 0.54 -14.76 -3.69
C GLU A 285 1.28 -13.87 -4.71
N ARG A 286 1.62 -12.65 -4.30
CA ARG A 286 2.38 -11.68 -5.09
C ARG A 286 3.62 -11.21 -4.33
N ASP A 287 4.56 -10.62 -5.05
CA ASP A 287 5.59 -9.80 -4.44
C ASP A 287 5.05 -8.42 -3.99
N ALA A 288 5.88 -7.65 -3.28
CA ALA A 288 5.50 -6.33 -2.76
C ALA A 288 5.15 -5.30 -3.85
N LEU A 289 5.61 -5.50 -5.09
CA LEU A 289 5.48 -4.56 -6.21
C LEU A 289 4.53 -5.06 -7.32
N TYR A 290 3.80 -6.15 -7.10
CA TYR A 290 2.91 -6.79 -8.09
C TYR A 290 3.61 -7.21 -9.39
N GLN A 291 4.91 -7.51 -9.36
CA GLN A 291 5.66 -7.89 -10.56
C GLN A 291 5.84 -9.41 -10.70
N THR A 292 5.75 -10.14 -9.58
CA THR A 292 5.88 -11.60 -9.53
C THR A 292 4.65 -12.17 -8.82
N PHE A 293 4.02 -13.16 -9.44
CA PHE A 293 2.93 -13.93 -8.87
C PHE A 293 3.39 -15.37 -8.65
N TYR A 294 3.15 -15.91 -7.47
CA TYR A 294 3.52 -17.26 -7.10
C TYR A 294 2.29 -18.16 -7.24
N LEU A 295 2.45 -19.25 -7.98
CA LEU A 295 1.40 -20.24 -8.14
C LEU A 295 1.26 -21.01 -6.83
N ASN A 296 0.07 -20.89 -6.26
CA ASN A 296 -0.33 -21.64 -5.10
C ASN A 296 -0.60 -23.09 -5.49
N ASN A 297 0.33 -24.00 -5.15
CA ASN A 297 0.04 -25.44 -5.14
C ASN A 297 -1.01 -25.80 -4.08
#